data_AF-I4C9W4-F1
#
_entry.id   AF-I4C9W4-F1
#
_cell.length_a   1.000
_cell.length_b   1.000
_cell.length_c   1.000
_cell.angle_alpha   90.00
_cell.angle_beta   90.00
_cell.angle_gamma   90.00
#
_symmetry.space_group_name_H-M   'P 1'
#
loop_
_entity.id
_entity.type
_entity.pdbx_description
1 polymer ?
#
loop_
_entity_poly.entity_id
_entity_poly.type
_entity_poly.pdbx_seq_one_letter_code
_entity_poly.pdbx_strand_id
1 'polypeptide(L)'
;MIQLNFTLFIQLINFLALLFILNAILYKPIMAKMREREAQIRKDKEKALELEQEVREQEKQHQDALAKSRQTAAQEKAALLAEAKAKEAAFLEKARGEASRIVDDMKASIQAEVGEARKTLKTQMTPLAESITRKILGRAIS
;
A
#
# COMPACT_ATOMS: atom_id res chain seq x y z
N MET A 1 69.04 -58.91 45.46
CA MET A 1 68.05 -58.51 46.48
C MET A 1 67.79 -57.03 46.34
N ILE A 2 66.53 -56.61 46.19
CA ILE A 2 66.19 -55.19 46.13
C ILE A 2 66.44 -54.63 47.54
N GLN A 3 67.60 -54.00 47.74
CA GLN A 3 67.87 -53.31 48.99
C GLN A 3 67.07 -52.00 48.96
N LEU A 4 66.09 -51.91 49.86
CA LEU A 4 65.27 -50.71 50.04
C LEU A 4 66.13 -49.64 50.73
N ASN A 5 66.96 -48.97 49.93
CA ASN A 5 67.93 -47.98 50.41
C ASN A 5 67.30 -46.57 50.43
N PHE A 6 67.86 -45.68 51.24
CA PHE A 6 67.47 -44.26 51.33
C PHE A 6 67.45 -43.55 49.96
N THR A 7 68.30 -43.98 49.02
CA THR A 7 68.32 -43.52 47.62
C THR A 7 66.98 -43.72 46.90
N LEU A 8 66.26 -44.80 47.21
CA LEU A 8 64.95 -45.10 46.61
C LEU A 8 63.89 -44.08 47.06
N PHE A 9 63.95 -43.65 48.34
CA PHE A 9 63.11 -42.57 48.86
C PHE A 9 63.43 -41.22 48.20
N ILE A 10 64.71 -40.88 48.05
CA ILE A 10 65.13 -39.66 47.34
C ILE A 10 64.64 -39.67 45.88
N GLN A 11 64.77 -40.80 45.20
CA GLN A 11 64.33 -40.94 43.81
C GLN A 11 62.81 -40.84 43.67
N LEU A 12 62.04 -41.38 44.64
CA LEU A 12 60.59 -41.23 44.68
C LEU A 12 60.19 -39.76 44.87
N ILE A 13 60.85 -39.04 45.79
CA ILE A 13 60.59 -37.61 46.01
C ILE A 13 60.93 -36.81 44.74
N ASN A 14 62.05 -37.12 44.08
CA ASN A 14 62.43 -36.45 42.82
C ASN A 14 61.40 -36.70 41.71
N PHE A 15 60.93 -37.94 41.56
CA PHE A 15 59.89 -38.29 40.60
C PHE A 15 58.57 -37.56 40.88
N LEU A 16 58.14 -37.53 42.14
CA LEU A 16 56.93 -36.80 42.53
C LEU A 16 57.08 -35.29 42.29
N ALA A 17 58.23 -34.71 42.64
CA ALA A 17 58.52 -33.30 42.35
C ALA A 17 58.46 -33.00 40.85
N LEU A 18 59.07 -33.85 40.02
CA LEU A 18 59.01 -33.72 38.56
C LEU A 18 57.57 -33.84 38.04
N LEU A 19 56.80 -34.79 38.57
CA LEU A 19 55.39 -34.97 38.19
C LEU A 19 54.55 -33.74 38.54
N PHE A 20 54.76 -33.14 39.71
CA PHE A 20 54.08 -31.91 40.11
C PHE A 20 54.44 -30.74 39.19
N ILE A 21 55.72 -30.58 38.87
CA ILE A 21 56.21 -29.55 37.94
C ILE A 21 55.59 -29.74 36.56
N LEU A 22 55.62 -30.97 36.02
CA LEU A 22 55.09 -31.29 34.70
C LEU A 22 53.56 -31.12 34.65
N ASN A 23 52.85 -31.48 35.72
CA ASN A 23 51.41 -31.25 35.84
C ASN A 23 51.08 -29.75 35.78
N ALA A 24 51.83 -28.92 36.51
CA ALA A 24 51.62 -27.48 36.54
C ALA A 24 52.01 -26.77 35.23
N ILE A 25 53.15 -27.14 34.62
CA ILE A 25 53.74 -26.45 33.46
C ILE A 25 53.21 -26.99 32.12
N LEU A 26 52.85 -28.27 32.03
CA LEU A 26 52.51 -28.91 30.76
C LEU A 26 51.06 -29.38 30.70
N TYR A 27 50.65 -30.29 31.59
CA TYR A 27 49.34 -30.92 31.48
C TYR A 27 48.18 -29.94 31.69
N LYS A 28 48.25 -29.10 32.74
CA LYS A 28 47.23 -28.08 33.01
C LYS A 28 47.06 -27.08 31.85
N PRO A 29 48.11 -26.41 31.34
CA PRO A 29 47.93 -25.44 30.26
C PRO A 29 47.51 -26.07 28.93
N ILE A 30 47.99 -27.28 28.60
CA ILE A 30 47.53 -27.98 27.38
C ILE A 30 46.03 -28.27 27.47
N MET A 31 45.57 -28.82 28.59
CA MET A 31 44.15 -29.12 28.79
C MET A 31 43.29 -27.84 28.81
N ALA A 32 43.80 -26.75 29.39
CA ALA A 32 43.13 -25.46 29.34
C ALA A 32 42.96 -24.97 27.88
N LYS A 33 44.01 -25.07 27.06
CA LYS A 33 43.96 -24.67 25.65
C LYS A 33 43.05 -25.56 24.80
N MET A 34 42.99 -26.86 25.09
CA MET A 34 42.02 -27.75 24.43
C MET A 34 40.59 -27.36 24.79
N ARG A 35 40.29 -27.13 26.07
CA ARG A 35 38.95 -26.69 26.51
C ARG A 35 38.55 -25.35 25.92
N GLU A 36 39.49 -24.40 25.83
CA GLU A 36 39.27 -23.10 25.20
C GLU A 36 38.89 -23.27 23.72
N ARG A 37 39.64 -24.09 22.98
CA ARG A 37 39.33 -24.41 21.57
C ARG A 37 37.97 -25.06 21.41
N GLU A 38 37.65 -26.07 22.22
CA GLU A 38 36.35 -26.72 22.16
C GLU A 38 35.21 -25.76 22.49
N ALA A 39 35.38 -24.90 23.50
CA ALA A 39 34.39 -23.90 23.88
C ALA A 39 34.18 -22.88 22.75
N GLN A 40 35.25 -22.43 22.10
CA GLN A 40 35.17 -21.53 20.96
C GLN A 40 34.41 -22.16 19.79
N ILE A 41 34.74 -23.40 19.43
CA ILE A 41 34.06 -24.14 18.36
C ILE A 41 32.56 -24.31 18.67
N ARG A 42 32.22 -24.69 19.92
CA ARG A 42 30.81 -24.81 20.33
C ARG A 42 30.08 -23.48 20.20
N LYS A 43 30.68 -22.40 20.70
CA LYS A 43 30.11 -21.05 20.63
C LYS A 43 29.91 -20.58 19.20
N ASP A 44 30.87 -20.83 18.31
CA ASP A 44 30.77 -20.44 16.91
C ASP A 44 29.68 -21.24 16.18
N LYS A 45 29.53 -22.53 16.52
CA LYS A 45 28.43 -23.36 16.00
C LYS A 45 27.06 -22.89 16.50
N GLU A 46 26.93 -22.59 17.78
CA GLU A 46 25.69 -22.05 18.37
C GLU A 46 25.30 -20.73 17.69
N LYS A 47 26.25 -19.80 17.58
CA LYS A 47 26.03 -18.53 16.87
C LYS A 47 25.63 -18.72 15.40
N ALA A 48 26.24 -19.67 14.70
CA ALA A 48 25.88 -19.96 13.32
C ALA A 48 24.42 -20.44 13.21
N LEU A 49 23.98 -21.31 14.14
CA LEU A 49 22.60 -21.78 14.20
C LEU A 49 21.61 -20.67 14.56
N GLU A 50 21.95 -19.82 15.53
CA GLU A 50 21.16 -18.65 15.90
C GLU A 50 21.00 -17.68 14.72
N LEU A 51 22.10 -17.35 14.03
CA LEU A 51 22.08 -16.47 12.87
C LEU A 51 21.25 -17.06 11.72
N GLU A 52 21.37 -18.37 11.48
CA GLU A 52 20.57 -19.04 10.44
C GLU A 52 19.07 -19.03 10.78
N GLN A 53 18.71 -19.18 12.06
CA GLN A 53 17.33 -19.03 12.51
C GLN A 53 16.83 -17.59 12.36
N GLU A 54 17.64 -16.60 12.76
CA GLU A 54 17.30 -15.19 12.64
C GLU A 54 17.10 -14.79 11.18
N VAL A 55 17.99 -15.20 10.28
CA VAL A 55 17.87 -14.93 8.84
C VAL A 55 16.59 -15.55 8.27
N ARG A 56 16.28 -16.80 8.62
CA ARG A 56 15.03 -17.45 8.17
C ARG A 56 13.78 -16.70 8.66
N GLU A 57 13.79 -16.26 9.91
CA GLU A 57 12.67 -15.51 10.48
C GLU A 57 12.53 -14.13 9.83
N GLN A 58 13.64 -13.41 9.63
CA GLN A 58 13.64 -12.13 8.92
C GLN A 58 13.16 -12.28 7.46
N GLU A 59 13.60 -13.33 6.76
CA GLU A 59 13.17 -13.60 5.39
C GLU A 59 11.66 -13.86 5.33
N LYS A 60 11.14 -14.68 6.26
CA LYS A 60 9.70 -14.93 6.38
C LYS A 60 8.92 -13.66 6.65
N GLN A 61 9.37 -12.84 7.61
CA GLN A 61 8.72 -11.55 7.92
C GLN A 61 8.74 -10.60 6.73
N HIS A 62 9.83 -10.55 5.97
CA HIS A 62 9.91 -9.77 4.74
C HIS A 62 8.95 -10.28 3.66
N GLN A 63 8.87 -11.59 3.45
CA GLN A 63 7.92 -12.17 2.49
C GLN A 63 6.47 -11.87 2.89
N ASP A 64 6.13 -12.01 4.17
CA ASP A 64 4.80 -11.70 4.70
C ASP A 64 4.46 -10.21 4.56
N ALA A 65 5.41 -9.32 4.87
CA ALA A 65 5.25 -7.88 4.72
C ALA A 65 5.04 -7.49 3.25
N LEU A 66 5.79 -8.09 2.32
CA LEU A 66 5.62 -7.87 0.88
C LEU A 66 4.26 -8.37 0.39
N ALA A 67 3.84 -9.56 0.82
CA ALA A 67 2.53 -10.11 0.48
C ALA A 67 1.39 -9.20 0.98
N LYS A 68 1.47 -8.77 2.23
CA LYS A 68 0.50 -7.84 2.84
C LYS A 68 0.47 -6.49 2.11
N SER A 69 1.63 -5.92 1.80
CA SER A 69 1.72 -4.66 1.05
C SER A 69 1.07 -4.77 -0.33
N ARG A 70 1.33 -5.86 -1.06
CA ARG A 70 0.70 -6.13 -2.36
C ARG A 70 -0.82 -6.27 -2.25
N GLN A 71 -1.30 -6.96 -1.22
CA GLN A 71 -2.73 -7.12 -0.97
C GLN A 71 -3.40 -5.78 -0.66
N THR A 72 -2.82 -4.98 0.24
CA THR A 72 -3.34 -3.65 0.58
C THR A 72 -3.35 -2.74 -0.64
N ALA A 73 -2.27 -2.70 -1.42
CA ALA A 73 -2.19 -1.89 -2.63
C ALA A 73 -3.23 -2.31 -3.68
N ALA A 74 -3.48 -3.61 -3.84
CA ALA A 74 -4.51 -4.12 -4.74
C ALA A 74 -5.92 -3.72 -4.27
N GLN A 75 -6.19 -3.80 -2.97
CA GLN A 75 -7.46 -3.38 -2.37
C GLN A 75 -7.69 -1.88 -2.52
N GLU A 76 -6.69 -1.06 -2.22
CA GLU A 76 -6.75 0.39 -2.35
C GLU A 76 -6.95 0.81 -3.81
N LYS A 77 -6.22 0.21 -4.75
CA LYS A 77 -6.42 0.43 -6.17
C LYS A 77 -7.83 0.07 -6.61
N ALA A 78 -8.37 -1.06 -6.16
CA ALA A 78 -9.73 -1.47 -6.48
C ALA A 78 -10.77 -0.49 -5.92
N ALA A 79 -10.59 -0.01 -4.69
CA ALA A 79 -11.44 0.98 -4.06
C ALA A 79 -11.41 2.32 -4.82
N LEU A 80 -10.22 2.82 -5.17
CA LEU A 80 -10.05 4.06 -5.94
C LEU A 80 -10.70 3.95 -7.33
N LEU A 81 -10.55 2.81 -8.01
CA LEU A 81 -11.20 2.58 -9.31
C LEU A 81 -12.73 2.54 -9.18
N ALA A 82 -13.26 1.91 -8.13
CA ALA A 82 -14.70 1.87 -7.88
C ALA A 82 -15.26 3.28 -7.58
N GLU A 83 -14.56 4.06 -6.75
CA GLU A 83 -14.92 5.44 -6.44
C GLU A 83 -14.85 6.34 -7.68
N ALA A 84 -13.81 6.20 -8.49
CA ALA A 84 -13.66 6.94 -9.74
C ALA A 84 -14.83 6.64 -10.70
N LYS A 85 -15.18 5.37 -10.88
CA LYS A 85 -16.34 4.97 -11.70
C LYS A 85 -17.66 5.51 -11.17
N ALA A 86 -17.86 5.50 -9.85
CA ALA A 86 -19.06 6.04 -9.24
C ALA A 86 -19.16 7.56 -9.44
N LYS A 87 -18.04 8.29 -9.29
CA LYS A 87 -17.96 9.73 -9.56
C LYS A 87 -18.20 10.06 -11.03
N GLU A 88 -17.61 9.28 -11.94
CA GLU A 88 -17.81 9.41 -13.39
C GLU A 88 -19.29 9.23 -13.75
N ALA A 89 -19.93 8.16 -13.26
CA ALA A 89 -21.34 7.91 -13.48
C ALA A 89 -22.23 9.05 -12.93
N ALA A 90 -21.94 9.54 -11.72
CA ALA A 90 -22.68 10.65 -11.13
C ALA A 90 -22.49 11.96 -11.90
N PHE A 91 -21.30 12.23 -12.41
CA PHE A 91 -21.02 13.40 -13.24
C PHE A 91 -21.75 13.31 -14.58
N LEU A 92 -21.73 12.13 -15.21
CA LEU A 92 -22.43 11.88 -16.48
C LEU A 92 -23.95 12.04 -16.33
N GLU A 93 -24.53 11.53 -15.25
CA GLU A 93 -25.96 11.70 -14.96
C GLU A 93 -26.33 13.16 -14.70
N LYS A 94 -25.50 13.92 -13.96
CA LYS A 94 -25.71 15.35 -13.79
C LYS A 94 -25.67 16.10 -15.12
N ALA A 95 -24.65 15.84 -15.95
CA ALA A 95 -24.52 16.47 -17.26
C ALA A 95 -25.70 16.14 -18.18
N ARG A 96 -26.19 14.90 -18.16
CA ARG A 96 -27.41 14.50 -18.89
C ARG A 96 -28.65 15.22 -18.37
N GLY A 97 -28.81 15.32 -17.05
CA GLY A 97 -29.92 16.03 -16.42
C GLY A 97 -29.93 17.52 -16.77
N GLU A 98 -28.76 18.16 -16.74
CA GLU A 98 -28.60 19.57 -17.16
C GLU A 98 -28.90 19.75 -18.64
N ALA A 99 -28.38 18.87 -19.52
CA ALA A 99 -28.69 18.92 -20.94
C ALA A 99 -30.19 18.76 -21.21
N SER A 100 -30.87 17.85 -20.52
CA SER A 100 -32.33 17.68 -20.63
C SER A 100 -33.08 18.95 -20.21
N ARG A 101 -32.68 19.57 -19.09
CA ARG A 101 -33.28 20.82 -18.62
C ARG A 101 -33.10 21.94 -19.64
N ILE A 102 -31.91 22.11 -20.21
CA ILE A 102 -31.66 23.13 -21.23
C ILE A 102 -32.58 22.93 -22.43
N VAL A 103 -32.77 21.69 -22.89
CA VAL A 103 -33.67 21.38 -24.02
C VAL A 103 -35.12 21.69 -23.66
N ASP A 104 -35.56 21.34 -22.46
CA ASP A 104 -36.93 21.61 -22.01
C ASP A 104 -37.20 23.10 -21.83
N ASP A 105 -36.25 23.85 -21.26
CA ASP A 105 -36.31 25.30 -21.12
C ASP A 105 -36.34 26.00 -22.48
N MET A 106 -35.51 25.56 -23.44
CA MET A 106 -35.54 26.07 -24.81
C MET A 106 -36.89 25.81 -25.48
N LYS A 107 -37.46 24.62 -25.34
CA LYS A 107 -38.80 24.31 -25.89
C LYS A 107 -39.88 25.20 -25.27
N ALA A 108 -39.83 25.42 -23.96
CA ALA A 108 -40.77 26.30 -23.27
C ALA A 108 -40.65 27.75 -23.75
N SER A 109 -39.42 28.26 -23.91
CA SER A 109 -39.16 29.60 -24.45
C SER A 109 -39.69 29.76 -25.88
N ILE A 110 -39.45 28.78 -26.75
CA ILE A 110 -39.96 28.78 -28.13
C ILE A 110 -41.49 28.79 -28.14
N GLN A 111 -42.15 28.00 -27.29
CA GLN A 111 -43.62 28.00 -27.21
C GLN A 111 -44.16 29.35 -26.74
N ALA A 112 -43.50 30.00 -25.78
CA ALA A 112 -43.87 31.34 -25.32
C ALA A 112 -43.72 32.38 -26.44
N GLU A 113 -42.57 32.39 -27.14
CA GLU A 113 -42.32 33.29 -28.28
C GLU A 113 -43.32 33.09 -29.41
N VAL A 114 -43.66 31.84 -29.77
CA VAL A 114 -44.69 31.54 -30.78
C VAL A 114 -46.06 32.05 -30.34
N GLY A 115 -46.40 31.92 -29.06
CA GLY A 115 -47.63 32.46 -28.49
C GLY A 115 -47.70 33.98 -28.59
N GLU A 116 -46.60 34.66 -28.25
CA GLU A 116 -46.48 36.12 -28.34
C GLU A 116 -46.53 36.60 -29.80
N ALA A 117 -45.79 35.97 -30.69
CA ALA A 117 -45.80 36.27 -32.12
C ALA A 117 -47.20 36.11 -32.73
N ARG A 118 -47.96 35.06 -32.35
CA ARG A 118 -49.35 34.87 -32.77
C ARG A 118 -50.26 35.99 -32.26
N LYS A 119 -50.08 36.45 -31.02
CA LYS A 119 -50.84 37.55 -30.44
C LYS A 119 -50.55 38.85 -31.19
N THR A 120 -49.27 39.14 -31.46
CA THR A 120 -48.83 40.30 -32.23
C THR A 120 -49.38 40.26 -33.66
N LEU A 121 -49.33 39.11 -34.34
CA LEU A 121 -49.95 38.95 -35.67
C LEU A 121 -51.44 39.24 -35.65
N LYS A 122 -52.19 38.71 -34.67
CA LYS A 122 -53.63 39.01 -34.52
C LYS A 122 -53.88 40.51 -34.35
N THR A 123 -53.09 41.17 -33.50
CA THR A 123 -53.21 42.62 -33.27
C THR A 123 -52.89 43.43 -34.52
N GLN A 124 -51.94 42.98 -35.35
CA GLN A 124 -51.59 43.64 -36.62
C GLN A 124 -52.56 43.30 -37.77
N MET A 125 -53.21 42.13 -37.74
CA MET A 125 -54.23 41.76 -38.73
C MET A 125 -55.49 42.62 -38.62
N THR A 126 -55.90 43.05 -37.43
CA THR A 126 -57.07 43.92 -37.24
C THR A 126 -56.99 45.25 -38.02
N PRO A 127 -55.94 46.08 -37.86
CA PRO A 127 -55.81 47.32 -38.63
C PRO A 127 -55.55 47.07 -40.12
N LEU A 128 -54.92 45.95 -40.49
CA LEU A 128 -54.74 45.57 -41.89
C LEU A 128 -56.08 45.21 -42.56
N ALA A 129 -56.92 44.43 -41.87
CA ALA A 129 -58.27 44.10 -42.31
C ALA A 129 -59.12 45.38 -42.42
N GLU A 130 -59.10 46.27 -41.42
CA GLU A 130 -59.78 47.56 -41.50
C GLU A 130 -59.28 48.42 -42.67
N SER A 131 -57.97 48.44 -42.94
CA SER A 131 -57.38 49.16 -44.07
C SER A 131 -57.86 48.59 -45.41
N ILE A 132 -57.90 47.27 -45.56
CA ILE A 132 -58.41 46.59 -46.76
C ILE A 132 -59.91 46.86 -46.92
N THR A 133 -60.70 46.71 -45.85
CA THR A 133 -62.14 46.99 -45.81
C THR A 133 -62.41 48.44 -46.20
N ARG A 134 -61.64 49.42 -45.68
CA ARG A 134 -61.75 50.84 -46.04
C ARG A 134 -61.40 51.12 -47.50
N LYS A 135 -60.45 50.37 -48.07
CA LYS A 135 -60.01 50.50 -49.47
C LYS A 135 -61.00 49.85 -50.46
N ILE A 136 -61.66 48.76 -50.06
CA ILE A 136 -62.66 48.03 -50.87
C ILE A 136 -64.05 48.66 -50.77
N LEU A 137 -64.51 49.04 -49.57
CA LEU A 137 -65.84 49.65 -49.37
C LEU A 137 -65.89 51.13 -49.71
N GLY A 138 -64.74 51.75 -50.02
CA GLY A 138 -64.65 53.03 -50.71
C GLY A 138 -65.75 54.02 -50.34
N ARG A 139 -65.77 54.44 -49.05
CA ARG A 139 -66.45 55.62 -48.45
C ARG A 139 -67.04 55.28 -47.09
N ALA A 140 -66.58 56.00 -46.07
CA ALA A 140 -67.20 56.00 -44.75
C ALA A 140 -68.68 56.39 -44.91
N ILE A 141 -69.57 55.54 -44.40
CA ILE A 141 -70.94 55.96 -44.11
C ILE A 141 -70.96 56.37 -42.64
N SER A 142 -71.47 57.59 -42.46
CA SER A 142 -71.85 58.29 -41.23
C SER A 142 -72.19 57.41 -40.02
#